data_AF-A0A2D6R214-F1
#
_entry.id   AF-A0A2D6R214-F1
#
_cell.length_a   1.000
_cell.length_b   1.000
_cell.length_c   1.000
_cell.angle_alpha   90.00
_cell.angle_beta   90.00
_cell.angle_gamma   90.00
#
_symmetry.space_group_name_H-M   'P 1'
#
loop_
_entity.id
_entity.type
_entity.pdbx_description
1 polymer ?
#
loop_
_entity_poly.entity_id
_entity_poly.type
_entity_poly.pdbx_seq_one_letter_code
_entity_poly.pdbx_strand_id
1 'polypeptide(L)'
;MADELHAVRVVLSTTLAIDLNRRMSEERGMLPAFDGVAEISWVRGAELMEATEQDAMQGRIAKLRRFQESFLELDASSIFLVSEETVHDSTG
;
A
#
# COMPACT_ATOMS: atom_id res chain seq x y z
N MET A 1 10.64 -7.44 7.30
CA MET A 1 9.92 -6.66 6.27
C MET A 1 9.95 -5.14 6.49
N ALA A 2 9.37 -4.58 7.56
CA ALA A 2 9.43 -3.13 7.80
C ALA A 2 10.88 -2.61 7.89
N ASP A 3 11.71 -3.26 8.70
CA ASP A 3 13.14 -2.92 8.84
C ASP A 3 13.92 -3.04 7.51
N GLU A 4 13.64 -4.05 6.71
CA GLU A 4 14.30 -4.26 5.41
C GLU A 4 13.98 -3.15 4.40
N LEU A 5 12.79 -2.57 4.53
CA LEU A 5 12.30 -1.46 3.71
C LEU A 5 12.55 -0.10 4.37
N HIS A 6 13.12 -0.08 5.58
CA HIS A 6 13.25 1.11 6.43
C HIS A 6 11.90 1.84 6.64
N ALA A 7 10.82 1.08 6.61
CA ALA A 7 9.47 1.58 6.84
C ALA A 7 9.17 1.59 8.34
N VAL A 8 8.36 2.55 8.79
CA VAL A 8 7.87 2.56 10.18
C VAL A 8 6.68 1.63 10.37
N ARG A 9 6.00 1.25 9.28
CA ARG A 9 4.84 0.37 9.30
C ARG A 9 4.68 -0.35 7.96
N VAL A 10 4.32 -1.62 8.04
CA VAL A 10 3.88 -2.43 6.90
C VAL A 10 2.61 -3.16 7.33
N VAL A 11 1.52 -2.98 6.58
CA VAL A 11 0.25 -3.67 6.80
C VAL A 11 -0.16 -4.39 5.53
N LEU A 12 -0.56 -5.64 5.67
CA LEU A 12 -1.13 -6.45 4.61
C LEU A 12 -2.53 -6.85 5.05
N SER A 13 -3.52 -6.47 4.25
CA SER A 13 -4.93 -6.77 4.49
C SER A 13 -5.48 -7.55 3.29
N THR A 14 -6.19 -8.63 3.54
CA THR A 14 -6.91 -9.38 2.48
C THR A 14 -8.38 -8.99 2.48
N THR A 15 -8.98 -8.87 1.31
CA THR A 15 -10.40 -8.58 1.19
C THR A 15 -11.24 -9.72 1.72
N LEU A 16 -12.25 -9.39 2.52
CA LEU A 16 -13.18 -10.38 3.06
C LEU A 16 -14.14 -10.86 1.96
N ALA A 17 -14.22 -12.17 1.79
CA ALA A 17 -15.18 -12.82 0.89
C ALA A 17 -16.58 -12.90 1.54
N ILE A 18 -17.18 -11.73 1.81
CA ILE A 18 -18.53 -11.62 2.37
C ILE A 18 -19.44 -10.82 1.43
N ASP A 19 -20.72 -11.17 1.40
CA ASP A 19 -21.72 -10.54 0.52
C ASP A 19 -21.80 -9.02 0.67
N LEU A 20 -21.50 -8.50 1.87
CA LEU A 20 -21.52 -7.07 2.14
C LEU A 20 -20.57 -6.28 1.22
N ASN A 21 -19.37 -6.79 0.93
CA ASN A 21 -18.41 -6.11 0.06
C ASN A 21 -18.96 -5.97 -1.36
N ARG A 22 -19.55 -7.05 -1.90
CA ARG A 22 -20.18 -7.04 -3.23
C ARG A 22 -21.33 -6.03 -3.29
N ARG A 23 -22.23 -6.08 -2.29
CA ARG A 23 -23.38 -5.18 -2.22
C ARG A 23 -22.98 -3.71 -2.13
N MET A 24 -21.98 -3.38 -1.31
CA MET A 24 -21.49 -2.00 -1.18
C MET A 24 -20.98 -1.44 -2.51
N SER A 25 -20.26 -2.24 -3.30
CA SER A 25 -19.79 -1.80 -4.61
C SER A 25 -20.94 -1.63 -5.62
N GLU A 26 -21.84 -2.60 -5.70
CA GLU A 26 -22.98 -2.58 -6.65
C GLU A 26 -23.95 -1.41 -6.38
N GLU A 27 -24.37 -1.24 -5.12
CA GLU A 27 -25.35 -0.22 -4.73
C GLU A 27 -24.85 1.22 -4.97
N ARG A 28 -23.52 1.41 -5.06
CA ARG A 28 -22.88 2.73 -5.19
C ARG A 28 -22.18 2.95 -6.54
N GLY A 29 -22.23 1.98 -7.45
CA GLY A 29 -21.53 2.04 -8.74
C GLY A 29 -20.00 2.17 -8.58
N MET A 30 -19.44 1.61 -7.52
CA MET A 30 -17.99 1.66 -7.25
C MET A 30 -17.23 0.60 -8.04
N LEU A 31 -15.91 0.77 -8.12
CA LEU A 31 -15.03 -0.25 -8.68
C LEU A 31 -15.08 -1.56 -7.86
N PRO A 32 -14.76 -2.71 -8.48
CA PRO A 32 -14.55 -3.95 -7.76
C PRO A 32 -13.48 -3.80 -6.69
N ALA A 33 -13.63 -4.54 -5.59
CA ALA A 33 -12.59 -4.63 -4.57
C ALA A 33 -11.37 -5.39 -5.12
N PHE A 34 -10.17 -4.97 -4.72
CA PHE A 34 -8.96 -5.76 -4.89
C PHE A 34 -8.97 -6.98 -3.97
N ASP A 35 -8.17 -8.01 -4.24
CA ASP A 35 -8.05 -9.18 -3.36
C ASP A 35 -7.34 -8.86 -2.04
N GLY A 36 -6.61 -7.74 -2.00
CA GLY A 36 -5.96 -7.23 -0.80
C GLY A 36 -5.34 -5.85 -1.00
N VAL A 37 -4.82 -5.31 0.09
CA VAL A 37 -4.14 -4.02 0.14
C VAL A 37 -2.86 -4.17 0.97
N ALA A 38 -1.76 -3.65 0.42
CA ALA A 38 -0.51 -3.47 1.14
C ALA A 38 -0.29 -1.97 1.40
N GLU A 39 -0.12 -1.60 2.66
CA GLU A 39 0.22 -0.23 3.07
C GLU A 39 1.61 -0.22 3.69
N ILE A 40 2.48 0.64 3.17
CA ILE A 40 3.84 0.80 3.67
C ILE A 40 4.04 2.28 3.99
N SER A 41 4.41 2.57 5.23
CA SER A 41 4.52 3.94 5.75
C SER A 41 5.98 4.27 6.07
N TRP A 42 6.41 5.46 5.68
CA TRP A 42 7.72 6.04 5.99
C TRP A 42 7.53 7.40 6.66
N VAL A 43 8.53 7.86 7.43
CA VAL A 43 8.45 9.15 8.15
C VAL A 43 8.45 10.33 7.17
N ARG A 44 9.19 10.24 6.07
CA ARG A 44 9.30 11.29 5.06
C ARG A 44 9.23 10.69 3.67
N GLY A 45 8.32 11.18 2.82
CA GLY A 45 8.25 10.76 1.42
C GLY A 45 9.54 11.04 0.63
N ALA A 46 10.33 12.04 1.06
CA ALA A 46 11.65 12.33 0.50
C ALA A 46 12.65 11.18 0.68
N GLU A 47 12.49 10.31 1.70
CA GLU A 47 13.35 9.14 1.89
C GLU A 47 13.14 8.07 0.81
N LEU A 48 12.02 8.09 0.09
CA LEU A 48 11.84 7.27 -1.11
C LEU A 48 12.56 7.86 -2.33
N MET A 49 12.61 9.19 -2.46
CA MET A 49 13.21 9.88 -3.61
C MET A 49 14.72 10.06 -3.49
N GLU A 50 15.23 10.57 -2.36
CA GLU A 50 16.68 10.71 -2.10
C GLU A 50 17.41 9.36 -2.15
N ALA A 51 16.69 8.29 -1.85
CA ALA A 51 17.24 6.96 -1.90
C ALA A 51 17.40 6.42 -3.33
N THR A 52 16.71 6.96 -4.35
CA THR A 52 16.88 6.48 -5.74
C THR A 52 18.28 6.72 -6.32
N GLU A 53 19.09 7.59 -5.69
CA GLU A 53 20.46 7.93 -6.10
C GLU A 53 21.55 7.06 -5.42
N GLN A 54 21.20 6.14 -4.52
CA GLN A 54 22.17 5.31 -3.77
C GLN A 54 22.01 3.80 -4.05
N ASP A 55 23.13 3.10 -4.30
CA ASP A 55 23.19 1.65 -4.59
C ASP A 55 22.44 0.77 -3.54
N ALA A 56 22.46 1.19 -2.28
CA ALA A 56 21.78 0.49 -1.20
C ALA A 56 20.24 0.44 -1.39
N MET A 57 19.65 1.44 -2.05
CA MET A 57 18.21 1.50 -2.28
C MET A 57 17.78 0.68 -3.48
N GLN A 58 18.59 0.59 -4.54
CA GLN A 58 18.31 -0.33 -5.65
C GLN A 58 18.16 -1.76 -5.12
N GLY A 59 18.99 -2.14 -4.14
CA GLY A 59 18.82 -3.40 -3.41
C GLY A 59 17.50 -3.52 -2.63
N ARG A 60 17.00 -2.43 -2.04
CA ARG A 60 15.72 -2.41 -1.30
C ARG A 60 14.52 -2.44 -2.23
N ILE A 61 14.52 -1.64 -3.31
CA ILE A 61 13.49 -1.65 -4.34
C ILE A 61 13.43 -3.02 -5.02
N ALA A 62 14.58 -3.63 -5.34
CA ALA A 62 14.62 -4.98 -5.89
C ALA A 62 14.07 -6.03 -4.92
N LYS A 63 14.31 -5.90 -3.61
CA LYS A 63 13.71 -6.77 -2.59
C LYS A 63 12.21 -6.57 -2.46
N LEU A 64 11.74 -5.31 -2.42
CA LEU A 64 10.32 -5.00 -2.39
C LEU A 64 9.62 -5.55 -3.63
N ARG A 65 10.20 -5.35 -4.80
CA ARG A 65 9.69 -5.87 -6.07
C ARG A 65 9.65 -7.40 -6.08
N ARG A 66 10.72 -8.08 -5.66
CA ARG A 66 10.73 -9.56 -5.54
C ARG A 66 9.70 -10.08 -4.54
N PHE A 67 9.54 -9.37 -3.43
CA PHE A 67 8.51 -9.69 -2.46
C PHE A 67 7.15 -9.60 -3.16
N GLN A 68 6.82 -8.44 -3.76
CA GLN A 68 5.57 -8.23 -4.50
C GLN A 68 5.34 -9.27 -5.61
N GLU A 69 6.33 -9.56 -6.45
CA GLU A 69 6.23 -10.55 -7.53
C GLU A 69 5.96 -11.98 -7.04
N SER A 70 6.22 -12.29 -5.76
CA SER A 70 5.95 -13.62 -5.22
C SER A 70 4.48 -13.87 -4.85
N PHE A 71 3.66 -12.82 -4.74
CA PHE A 71 2.26 -12.95 -4.34
C PHE A 71 1.29 -11.92 -4.96
N LEU A 72 1.77 -10.97 -5.77
CA LEU A 72 0.96 -9.96 -6.46
C LEU A 72 1.07 -10.07 -7.97
N GLU A 73 -0.08 -9.97 -8.64
CA GLU A 73 -0.17 -9.70 -10.07
C GLU A 73 -0.03 -8.18 -10.28
N LEU A 74 1.20 -7.74 -10.58
CA LEU A 74 1.54 -6.31 -10.63
C LEU A 74 0.80 -5.55 -11.73
N ASP A 75 0.46 -6.21 -12.83
CA ASP A 75 -0.30 -5.66 -13.96
C ASP A 75 -1.80 -5.47 -13.66
N ALA A 76 -2.34 -6.27 -12.74
CA ALA A 76 -3.69 -6.10 -12.19
C ALA A 76 -3.74 -5.20 -10.94
N SER A 77 -2.58 -4.71 -10.48
CA SER A 77 -2.45 -3.91 -9.25
C SER A 77 -2.46 -2.40 -9.53
N SER A 78 -2.78 -1.62 -8.50
CA SER A 78 -2.59 -0.16 -8.48
C SER A 78 -1.57 0.21 -7.41
N ILE A 79 -0.58 1.04 -7.77
CA ILE A 79 0.45 1.54 -6.85
C ILE A 79 0.46 3.07 -6.92
N PHE A 80 0.36 3.71 -5.77
CA PHE A 80 0.35 5.16 -5.63
C PHE A 80 0.87 5.56 -4.25
N LEU A 81 1.29 6.82 -4.12
CA LEU A 81 1.74 7.39 -2.85
C LEU A 81 0.63 8.27 -2.27
N VAL A 82 0.47 8.23 -0.96
CA VAL A 82 -0.51 9.03 -0.21
C VAL A 82 0.15 9.69 0.98
N SER A 83 -0.40 10.82 1.43
CA SER A 83 -0.11 11.43 2.71
C SER A 83 -1.35 11.32 3.61
N GLU A 84 -1.16 10.95 4.87
CA GLU A 84 -2.26 10.92 5.83
C GLU A 84 -2.53 12.33 6.35
N GLU A 85 -3.80 12.76 6.29
CA GLU A 85 -4.29 13.94 7.00
C GLU A 85 -5.26 13.47 8.07
N THR A 86 -4.94 13.73 9.34
CA THR A 86 -5.85 13.39 10.44
C THR A 86 -7.01 14.36 10.45
N VAL A 87 -8.18 13.90 9.99
CA VAL A 87 -9.42 14.66 10.12
C VAL A 87 -9.93 14.51 11.56
N HIS A 88 -9.81 15.57 12.35
CA HIS A 88 -10.43 15.64 13.66
C HIS A 88 -11.90 16.02 13.51
N ASP A 89 -12.80 15.16 14.00
CA ASP A 89 -14.22 15.48 14.07
C ASP A 89 -14.44 16.42 15.27
N SER A 90 -14.61 17.72 15.02
CA SER A 90 -15.01 18.67 16.06
C SER A 90 -16.51 18.56 16.29
N THR A 91 -16.94 17.52 16.98
CA THR A 91 -18.32 17.43 17.48
C THR A 91 -18.44 18.29 18.74
N GLY A 92 -19.04 19.48 18.58
CA GLY A 92 -19.69 20.23 19.64
C GLY A 92 -21.14 19.80 19.80
#